data_AF-A0A2P7NQJ6-F1
#
_entry.id   AF-A0A2P7NQJ6-F1
#
_cell.length_a   1.000
_cell.length_b   1.000
_cell.length_c   1.000
_cell.angle_alpha   90.00
_cell.angle_beta   90.00
_cell.angle_gamma   90.00
#
_symmetry.space_group_name_H-M   'P 1'
#
loop_
_entity.id
_entity.type
_entity.pdbx_description
1 polymer ?
#
loop_
_entity_poly.entity_id
_entity_poly.type
_entity_poly.pdbx_seq_one_letter_code
_entity_poly.pdbx_strand_id
1 'polypeptide(L)'
;PKYEGGAFKYSDYGPKPSNDGRRYGHNIKLWNPNVRDRLIALYRALGKRYNSHPNVEGIGMIETAMGQALTPLTKAQADGWFDNLIIVQQRMRGFFPNTMTIQEINYPRDYLKQITTAMVKMGGALGCPDVYPDEPGLNF
;
A
#
# COMPACT_ATOMS: atom_id res chain seq x y z
N PRO A 1 -6.64 4.51 -20.81
CA PRO A 1 -5.36 3.76 -20.85
C PRO A 1 -5.33 2.61 -19.82
N LYS A 2 -4.67 1.48 -20.11
CA LYS A 2 -4.67 0.24 -19.29
C LYS A 2 -4.40 0.44 -17.78
N TYR A 3 -3.52 1.38 -17.44
CA TYR A 3 -3.07 1.64 -16.06
C TYR A 3 -3.71 2.88 -15.43
N GLU A 4 -4.56 3.63 -16.14
CA GLU A 4 -5.16 4.89 -15.65
C GLU A 4 -4.15 5.91 -15.09
N GLY A 5 -2.91 5.90 -15.60
CA GLY A 5 -1.82 6.73 -15.08
C GLY A 5 -1.07 6.15 -13.87
N GLY A 6 -1.50 5.01 -13.32
CA GLY A 6 -0.77 4.22 -12.31
C GLY A 6 -0.78 4.81 -10.89
N ALA A 7 -0.95 6.11 -10.76
CA ALA A 7 -0.98 6.84 -9.50
C ALA A 7 -2.09 7.90 -9.47
N PHE A 8 -2.54 8.25 -8.27
CA PHE A 8 -3.39 9.41 -7.99
C PHE A 8 -2.64 10.41 -7.13
N LYS A 9 -3.04 11.68 -7.21
CA LYS A 9 -2.42 12.77 -6.44
C LYS A 9 -3.15 12.97 -5.11
N TYR A 10 -2.41 13.28 -4.06
CA TYR A 10 -2.94 13.66 -2.75
C TYR A 10 -2.23 14.90 -2.18
N SER A 11 -2.86 15.58 -1.21
CA SER A 11 -2.30 16.72 -0.47
C SER A 11 -2.91 16.84 0.93
N ASP A 12 -2.12 16.54 1.96
CA ASP A 12 -2.57 16.64 3.36
C ASP A 12 -2.57 18.09 3.89
N TYR A 13 -2.00 19.03 3.13
CA TYR A 13 -2.04 20.48 3.40
C TYR A 13 -3.22 21.19 2.71
N GLY A 14 -4.20 20.43 2.22
CA GLY A 14 -5.40 20.93 1.55
C GLY A 14 -5.27 21.08 0.02
N PRO A 15 -6.37 21.43 -0.68
CA PRO A 15 -6.41 21.51 -2.14
C PRO A 15 -5.67 22.72 -2.71
N LYS A 16 -5.23 23.65 -1.84
CA LYS A 16 -4.48 24.83 -2.25
C LYS A 16 -3.04 24.41 -2.52
N PRO A 17 -2.57 24.52 -3.77
CA PRO A 17 -1.15 24.38 -4.02
C PRO A 17 -0.40 25.39 -3.14
N SER A 18 0.78 25.05 -2.65
CA SER A 18 1.77 26.07 -2.31
C SER A 18 1.85 27.08 -3.46
N ASN A 19 2.22 28.33 -3.20
CA ASN A 19 2.18 29.45 -4.15
C ASN A 19 2.87 29.22 -5.54
N ASP A 20 3.44 28.04 -5.79
CA ASP A 20 4.06 27.53 -7.01
C ASP A 20 3.28 26.41 -7.75
N GLY A 21 2.14 25.91 -7.26
CA GLY A 21 1.33 24.92 -7.98
C GLY A 21 1.81 23.46 -7.92
N ARG A 22 2.88 23.13 -7.18
CA ARG A 22 3.74 21.97 -7.50
C ARG A 22 3.92 20.89 -6.42
N ARG A 23 3.35 21.02 -5.23
CA ARG A 23 3.61 20.07 -4.12
C ARG A 23 2.44 19.11 -3.92
N TYR A 24 2.39 18.03 -4.69
CA TYR A 24 1.47 16.92 -4.48
C TYR A 24 2.23 15.62 -4.24
N GLY A 25 1.75 14.83 -3.29
CA GLY A 25 2.14 13.43 -3.16
C GLY A 25 1.49 12.58 -4.25
N HIS A 26 2.07 11.41 -4.51
CA HIS A 26 1.50 10.42 -5.42
C HIS A 26 1.36 9.10 -4.70
N ASN A 27 0.17 8.52 -4.79
CA ASN A 27 -0.11 7.20 -4.26
C ASN A 27 -0.55 6.28 -5.39
N ILE A 28 -0.32 4.99 -5.24
CA ILE A 28 -0.55 3.98 -6.26
C ILE A 28 -2.06 3.73 -6.43
N LYS A 29 -2.54 3.65 -7.67
CA LYS A 29 -3.91 3.25 -7.99
C LYS A 29 -4.09 1.74 -7.84
N LEU A 30 -3.93 1.22 -6.63
CA LEU A 30 -3.90 -0.23 -6.39
C LEU A 30 -5.25 -0.89 -6.66
N TRP A 31 -6.35 -0.14 -6.73
CA TRP A 31 -7.65 -0.63 -7.21
C TRP A 31 -7.63 -1.10 -8.68
N ASN A 32 -6.68 -0.62 -9.49
CA ASN A 32 -6.53 -1.08 -10.87
C ASN A 32 -5.73 -2.40 -10.89
N PRO A 33 -6.30 -3.52 -11.36
CA PRO A 33 -5.64 -4.82 -11.33
C PRO A 33 -4.36 -4.87 -12.18
N ASN A 34 -4.27 -4.06 -13.24
CA ASN A 34 -3.04 -3.99 -14.05
C ASN A 34 -1.89 -3.31 -13.29
N VAL A 35 -2.21 -2.37 -12.39
CA VAL A 35 -1.22 -1.72 -11.51
C VAL A 35 -0.77 -2.71 -10.44
N ARG A 36 -1.72 -3.40 -9.79
CA ARG A 36 -1.45 -4.50 -8.86
C ARG A 36 -0.52 -5.55 -9.46
N ASP A 37 -0.81 -6.03 -10.68
CA ASP A 37 -0.03 -7.09 -11.31
C ASP A 37 1.41 -6.65 -11.63
N ARG A 38 1.64 -5.36 -11.93
CA ARG A 38 3.00 -4.81 -12.07
C ARG A 38 3.75 -4.78 -10.74
N LEU A 39 3.08 -4.43 -9.64
CA LEU A 39 3.68 -4.48 -8.30
C LEU A 39 4.01 -5.92 -7.88
N ILE A 40 3.12 -6.88 -8.16
CA ILE A 40 3.38 -8.32 -7.97
C ILE A 40 4.59 -8.77 -8.78
N ALA A 41 4.71 -8.33 -10.04
CA ALA A 41 5.86 -8.66 -10.88
C ALA A 41 7.17 -8.09 -10.33
N LEU A 42 7.14 -6.87 -9.77
CA LEU A 42 8.28 -6.29 -9.06
C LEU A 42 8.69 -7.16 -7.86
N TYR A 43 7.75 -7.52 -6.97
CA TYR A 43 8.06 -8.39 -5.83
C TYR A 43 8.55 -9.78 -6.23
N ARG A 44 8.06 -10.33 -7.34
CA ARG A 44 8.60 -11.59 -7.89
C ARG A 44 10.07 -11.45 -8.28
N ALA A 45 10.43 -10.36 -8.96
CA ALA A 45 11.81 -10.09 -9.35
C ALA A 45 12.71 -9.86 -8.13
N LEU A 46 12.21 -9.13 -7.12
CA LEU A 46 12.91 -8.93 -5.86
C LEU A 46 13.09 -10.25 -5.09
N GLY A 47 12.06 -11.10 -5.02
CA GLY A 47 12.14 -12.42 -4.38
C GLY A 47 13.19 -13.31 -5.03
N LYS A 48 13.21 -13.35 -6.37
CA LYS A 48 14.24 -14.07 -7.14
C LYS A 48 15.67 -13.58 -6.82
N ARG A 49 15.84 -12.30 -6.53
CA ARG A 49 17.15 -11.69 -6.25
C ARG A 49 17.57 -11.82 -4.79
N TYR A 50 16.65 -11.68 -3.84
CA TYR A 50 16.98 -11.40 -2.45
C TYR A 50 16.51 -12.45 -1.43
N ASN A 51 15.52 -13.30 -1.73
CA ASN A 51 14.98 -14.23 -0.72
C ASN A 51 16.01 -15.25 -0.19
N SER A 52 17.02 -15.61 -0.97
CA SER A 52 18.10 -16.50 -0.53
C SER A 52 19.35 -15.76 -0.04
N HIS A 53 19.30 -14.43 0.07
CA HIS A 53 20.46 -13.65 0.45
C HIS A 53 20.60 -13.64 1.98
N PRO A 54 21.73 -14.08 2.56
CA PRO A 54 21.88 -14.28 4.01
C PRO A 54 21.77 -12.99 4.82
N ASN A 55 21.98 -11.84 4.19
CA ASN A 55 21.94 -10.52 4.83
C ASN A 55 20.61 -9.77 4.59
N VAL A 56 19.56 -10.44 4.13
CA VAL A 56 18.23 -9.84 3.90
C VAL A 56 17.22 -10.50 4.83
N GLU A 57 16.89 -9.82 5.92
CA GLU A 57 16.01 -10.34 6.98
C GLU A 57 14.53 -10.06 6.70
N GLY A 58 14.24 -8.94 6.05
CA GLY A 58 12.87 -8.52 5.76
C GLY A 58 12.75 -7.62 4.54
N ILE A 59 11.53 -7.57 4.01
CA ILE A 59 11.12 -6.64 2.97
C ILE A 59 9.72 -6.13 3.29
N GLY A 60 9.53 -4.81 3.19
CA GLY A 60 8.28 -4.14 3.57
C GLY A 60 7.64 -3.36 2.43
N MET A 61 6.32 -3.19 2.53
CA MET A 61 5.62 -2.04 1.95
C MET A 61 5.47 -0.98 3.04
N ILE A 62 5.78 0.26 2.69
CA ILE A 62 5.52 1.41 3.55
C ILE A 62 4.01 1.62 3.71
N GLU A 63 3.67 2.49 4.66
CA GLU A 63 2.36 2.72 5.24
C GLU A 63 1.14 2.75 4.29
N THR A 64 -0.03 2.44 4.86
CA THR A 64 -1.32 2.48 4.17
C THR A 64 -1.98 3.86 4.11
N ALA A 65 -1.26 4.96 4.42
CA ALA A 65 -1.78 6.30 4.20
C ALA A 65 -2.14 6.48 2.72
N MET A 66 -3.39 6.81 2.42
CA MET A 66 -3.80 7.23 1.08
C MET A 66 -3.71 8.74 0.88
N GLY A 67 -3.56 9.50 1.98
CA GLY A 67 -3.58 10.95 1.98
C GLY A 67 -4.93 11.52 1.55
N GLN A 68 -5.04 12.84 1.56
CA GLN A 68 -6.22 13.53 1.03
C GLN A 68 -6.18 13.63 -0.50
N ALA A 69 -6.78 12.66 -1.19
CA ALA A 69 -6.80 12.61 -2.66
C ALA A 69 -7.39 13.88 -3.29
N LEU A 70 -6.70 14.46 -4.28
CA LEU A 70 -7.20 15.68 -4.96
C LEU A 70 -8.52 15.45 -5.69
N THR A 71 -8.69 14.24 -6.23
CA THR A 71 -9.97 13.75 -6.72
C THR A 71 -10.43 12.72 -5.70
N PRO A 72 -11.56 12.97 -5.01
CA PRO A 72 -12.06 12.04 -3.99
C PRO A 72 -12.17 10.62 -4.54
N LEU A 73 -11.67 9.66 -3.77
CA LEU A 73 -11.80 8.25 -4.11
C LEU A 73 -13.23 7.79 -3.84
N THR A 74 -13.77 6.97 -4.73
CA THR A 74 -15.04 6.28 -4.44
C THR A 74 -14.80 5.17 -3.42
N LYS A 75 -15.85 4.75 -2.70
CA LYS A 75 -15.77 3.62 -1.77
C LYS A 75 -15.24 2.35 -2.45
N ALA A 76 -15.69 2.09 -3.68
CA ALA A 76 -15.21 0.95 -4.48
C ALA A 76 -13.70 1.05 -4.83
N GLN A 77 -13.16 2.25 -5.01
CA GLN A 77 -11.72 2.44 -5.21
C GLN A 77 -10.93 2.20 -3.93
N ALA A 78 -11.43 2.66 -2.77
CA ALA A 78 -10.79 2.37 -1.48
C ALA A 78 -10.83 0.87 -1.15
N ASP A 79 -12.00 0.23 -1.31
CA ASP A 79 -12.18 -1.21 -1.14
C ASP A 79 -11.22 -1.99 -2.04
N GLY A 80 -11.23 -1.68 -3.33
CA GLY A 80 -10.36 -2.33 -4.30
C GLY A 80 -8.87 -2.10 -4.03
N TRP A 81 -8.50 -0.99 -3.41
CA TRP A 81 -7.11 -0.72 -3.01
C TRP A 81 -6.67 -1.70 -1.91
N PHE A 82 -7.46 -1.85 -0.84
CA PHE A 82 -7.12 -2.76 0.27
C PHE A 82 -7.26 -4.24 -0.10
N ASP A 83 -8.25 -4.62 -0.90
CA ASP A 83 -8.38 -5.97 -1.42
C ASP A 83 -7.13 -6.37 -2.23
N ASN A 84 -6.69 -5.46 -3.12
CA ASN A 84 -5.51 -5.71 -3.93
C ASN A 84 -4.21 -5.62 -3.12
N LEU A 85 -4.15 -4.84 -2.04
CA LEU A 85 -3.04 -4.86 -1.09
C LEU A 85 -2.87 -6.24 -0.47
N ILE A 86 -3.96 -6.86 0.00
CA ILE A 86 -3.94 -8.21 0.56
C ILE A 86 -3.44 -9.21 -0.48
N ILE A 87 -3.89 -9.10 -1.74
CA ILE A 87 -3.40 -9.97 -2.82
C ILE A 87 -1.89 -9.77 -3.05
N VAL A 88 -1.40 -8.53 -3.09
CA VAL A 88 0.04 -8.24 -3.24
C VAL A 88 0.83 -8.89 -2.12
N GLN A 89 0.40 -8.70 -0.87
CA GLN A 89 1.07 -9.25 0.30
C GLN A 89 1.07 -10.79 0.31
N GLN A 90 -0.03 -11.44 -0.09
CA GLN A 90 -0.07 -12.90 -0.27
C GLN A 90 0.93 -13.39 -1.33
N ARG A 91 1.03 -12.69 -2.46
CA ARG A 91 1.99 -13.05 -3.51
C ARG A 91 3.43 -12.80 -3.04
N MET A 92 3.67 -11.67 -2.39
CA MET A 92 4.96 -11.32 -1.79
C MET A 92 5.41 -12.39 -0.79
N ARG A 93 4.54 -12.84 0.12
CA ARG A 93 4.84 -13.94 1.04
C ARG A 93 5.28 -15.21 0.31
N GLY A 94 4.61 -15.54 -0.80
CA GLY A 94 4.98 -16.69 -1.63
C GLY A 94 6.31 -16.55 -2.38
N PHE A 95 6.74 -15.32 -2.70
CA PHE A 95 8.04 -15.07 -3.33
C PHE A 95 9.20 -14.97 -2.33
N PHE A 96 8.87 -14.76 -1.05
CA PHE A 96 9.84 -14.63 0.04
C PHE A 96 9.63 -15.69 1.14
N PRO A 97 9.68 -17.01 0.85
CA PRO A 97 9.44 -18.05 1.87
C PRO A 97 10.38 -17.96 3.08
N ASN A 98 11.60 -17.46 2.91
CA ASN A 98 12.68 -17.44 3.92
C ASN A 98 12.97 -16.04 4.50
N THR A 99 12.33 -15.00 3.95
CA THR A 99 12.53 -13.60 4.35
C THR A 99 11.19 -13.04 4.81
N MET A 100 11.17 -12.29 5.90
CA MET A 100 9.91 -11.76 6.42
C MET A 100 9.32 -10.68 5.50
N THR A 101 8.01 -10.77 5.27
CA THR A 101 7.26 -9.76 4.51
C THR A 101 6.44 -8.89 5.45
N ILE A 102 6.58 -7.58 5.34
CA ILE A 102 6.02 -6.60 6.26
C ILE A 102 5.03 -5.68 5.51
N GLN A 103 3.88 -5.40 6.10
CA GLN A 103 3.06 -4.25 5.74
C GLN A 103 3.10 -3.25 6.88
N GLU A 104 3.61 -2.05 6.63
CA GLU A 104 3.38 -0.93 7.54
C GLU A 104 1.94 -0.46 7.36
N ILE A 105 1.18 -0.40 8.44
CA ILE A 105 -0.26 -0.10 8.38
C ILE A 105 -0.50 1.14 9.20
N ASN A 106 -1.22 2.14 8.71
CA ASN A 106 -1.65 3.26 9.56
C ASN A 106 -2.90 2.85 10.36
N TYR A 107 -3.88 3.74 10.52
CA TYR A 107 -5.13 3.42 11.21
C TYR A 107 -6.37 3.40 10.31
N PRO A 108 -6.40 2.57 9.23
CA PRO A 108 -7.56 2.48 8.36
C PRO A 108 -8.68 1.68 9.03
N ARG A 109 -9.52 2.36 9.83
CA ARG A 109 -10.45 1.74 10.79
C ARG A 109 -11.36 0.69 10.16
N ASP A 110 -11.90 1.00 9.00
CA ASP A 110 -12.85 0.13 8.29
C ASP A 110 -12.17 -1.14 7.76
N TYR A 111 -10.85 -1.07 7.55
CA TYR A 111 -10.06 -2.13 6.90
C TYR A 111 -9.11 -2.87 7.86
N LEU A 112 -8.90 -2.38 9.07
CA LEU A 112 -7.93 -2.93 10.01
C LEU A 112 -8.18 -4.41 10.29
N LYS A 113 -9.45 -4.80 10.51
CA LYS A 113 -9.82 -6.20 10.76
C LYS A 113 -9.51 -7.11 9.57
N GLN A 114 -9.80 -6.69 8.34
CA GLN A 114 -9.55 -7.52 7.17
C GLN A 114 -8.05 -7.69 6.90
N ILE A 115 -7.26 -6.61 7.04
CA ILE A 115 -5.82 -6.66 6.80
C ILE A 115 -5.16 -7.54 7.85
N THR A 116 -5.41 -7.27 9.14
CA THR A 116 -4.84 -8.07 10.24
C THR A 116 -5.18 -9.56 10.10
N THR A 117 -6.44 -9.89 9.78
CA THR A 117 -6.87 -11.27 9.54
C THR A 117 -6.09 -11.92 8.39
N ALA A 118 -5.93 -11.21 7.27
CA ALA A 118 -5.21 -11.73 6.11
C ALA A 118 -3.71 -11.92 6.40
N MET A 119 -3.08 -10.96 7.09
CA MET A 119 -1.66 -11.01 7.45
C MET A 119 -1.37 -12.20 8.37
N VAL A 120 -2.20 -12.40 9.41
CA VAL A 120 -2.09 -13.56 10.32
C VAL A 120 -2.25 -14.86 9.54
N LYS A 121 -3.27 -14.96 8.68
CA LYS A 121 -3.54 -16.18 7.91
C LYS A 121 -2.37 -16.61 7.02
N MET A 122 -1.66 -15.65 6.41
CA MET A 122 -0.54 -15.97 5.52
C MET A 122 0.82 -16.01 6.23
N GLY A 123 0.90 -15.68 7.52
CA GLY A 123 2.16 -15.57 8.25
C GLY A 123 3.02 -14.39 7.79
N GLY A 124 2.40 -13.24 7.52
CA GLY A 124 3.08 -11.96 7.29
C GLY A 124 3.14 -11.11 8.56
N ALA A 125 4.00 -10.09 8.56
CA ALA A 125 4.16 -9.17 9.69
C ALA A 125 3.49 -7.81 9.42
N LEU A 126 3.00 -7.18 10.49
CA LEU A 126 2.53 -5.79 10.48
C LEU A 126 3.54 -4.92 11.24
N GLY A 127 3.78 -3.70 10.75
CA GLY A 127 4.74 -2.76 11.34
C GLY A 127 4.21 -1.34 11.46
N CYS A 128 4.90 -0.55 12.30
CA CYS A 128 4.94 0.91 12.35
C CYS A 128 3.64 1.68 12.00
N PRO A 129 2.52 1.51 12.74
CA PRO A 129 1.38 2.39 12.55
C PRO A 129 1.58 3.77 13.15
N ASP A 130 1.42 4.81 12.33
CA ASP A 130 0.90 6.06 12.85
C ASP A 130 -0.56 5.83 13.25
N VAL A 131 -0.83 6.04 14.55
CA VAL A 131 -2.13 5.76 15.17
C VAL A 131 -2.92 7.03 15.46
N TYR A 132 -2.58 8.15 14.82
CA TYR A 132 -3.25 9.43 15.01
C TYR A 132 -4.69 9.35 14.49
N PRO A 133 -5.70 9.26 15.40
CA PRO A 133 -7.07 8.94 15.01
C PRO A 133 -7.75 10.06 14.22
N ASP A 134 -7.22 11.29 14.32
CA ASP A 134 -7.81 12.49 13.76
C ASP A 134 -7.01 13.03 12.57
N GLU A 135 -5.93 12.37 12.16
CA GLU A 135 -5.12 12.78 11.01
C GLU A 135 -5.87 12.45 9.70
N PRO A 136 -6.31 13.45 8.92
CA PRO A 136 -7.15 13.20 7.75
C PRO A 136 -6.48 12.29 6.71
N GLY A 137 -5.16 12.37 6.53
CA GLY A 137 -4.43 11.53 5.56
C GLY A 137 -4.42 10.04 5.90
N LEU A 138 -4.78 9.67 7.14
CA LEU A 138 -4.79 8.31 7.65
C LEU A 138 -6.20 7.69 7.73
N ASN A 139 -7.24 8.50 7.58
CA ASN A 139 -8.63 8.09 7.78
C ASN A 139 -9.22 7.46 6.52
N PHE A 140 -9.15 6.12 6.42
CA PHE A 140 -9.83 5.34 5.37
C PHE A 140 -10.45 4.05 5.91
#